data_AF-A0A0D2MPA9-F1
#
_entry.id   AF-A0A0D2MPA9-F1
#
_cell.length_a   1.000
_cell.length_b   1.000
_cell.length_c   1.000
_cell.angle_alpha   90.00
_cell.angle_beta   90.00
_cell.angle_gamma   90.00
#
_symmetry.space_group_name_H-M   'P 1'
#
loop_
_entity.id
_entity.type
_entity.pdbx_description
1 polymer ?
#
loop_
_entity_poly.entity_id
_entity_poly.type
_entity_poly.pdbx_seq_one_letter_code
_entity_poly.pdbx_strand_id
1 'polypeptide(L)'
;MPPMSFNGIVTKVGFMKKTATVTVSRWVVHNLTGKRIERSRKFLVHDELNQLRQEDLVTIRNCRPISAMKRFTLERILKSPEAEREAARALRAGETSKATSSIIREASELKQS
;
A
#
# COMPACT_ATOMS: atom_id res chain seq x y z
N MET A 1 -18.80 -12.64 -18.73
CA MET A 1 -17.87 -11.51 -18.95
C MET A 1 -17.19 -11.20 -17.62
N PRO A 2 -15.85 -11.21 -17.52
CA PRO A 2 -15.17 -10.90 -16.28
C PRO A 2 -15.37 -9.42 -15.88
N PRO A 3 -15.41 -9.11 -14.57
CA PRO A 3 -15.49 -7.73 -14.10
C PRO A 3 -14.22 -6.96 -14.48
N MET A 4 -14.37 -5.66 -14.70
CA MET A 4 -13.28 -4.77 -15.10
C MET A 4 -12.39 -4.47 -13.88
N SER A 5 -11.11 -4.83 -13.98
CA SER A 5 -10.10 -4.55 -12.95
C SER A 5 -8.99 -3.63 -13.48
N PHE A 6 -8.45 -2.80 -12.59
CA PHE A 6 -7.34 -1.90 -12.88
C PHE A 6 -6.25 -2.03 -11.82
N ASN A 7 -4.99 -1.89 -12.23
CA ASN A 7 -3.87 -1.79 -11.31
C ASN A 7 -3.46 -0.32 -11.17
N GLY A 8 -3.12 0.10 -9.95
CA GLY A 8 -2.71 1.47 -9.68
C GLY A 8 -1.99 1.62 -8.36
N ILE A 9 -1.55 2.85 -8.09
CA ILE A 9 -0.88 3.24 -6.85
C ILE A 9 -1.84 4.07 -6.00
N VAL A 10 -1.85 3.82 -4.69
CA VAL A 10 -2.61 4.61 -3.73
C VAL A 10 -1.90 5.95 -3.48
N THR A 11 -2.53 7.06 -3.89
CA THR A 11 -1.94 8.41 -3.75
C THR A 11 -2.41 9.13 -2.49
N LYS A 12 -3.66 8.94 -2.07
CA LYS A 12 -4.22 9.60 -0.87
C LYS A 12 -5.00 8.62 -0.02
N VAL A 13 -4.68 8.60 1.27
CA VAL A 13 -5.35 7.83 2.33
C VAL A 13 -5.58 8.75 3.53
N GLY A 14 -6.65 8.52 4.30
CA GLY A 14 -6.87 9.20 5.59
C GLY A 14 -7.63 10.53 5.54
N PHE A 15 -7.82 11.12 4.35
CA PHE A 15 -8.60 12.35 4.20
C PHE A 15 -10.11 12.13 4.23
N MET A 16 -10.56 10.93 3.84
CA MET A 16 -11.98 10.55 3.79
C MET A 16 -12.16 9.21 4.49
N LYS A 17 -13.27 9.04 5.20
CA LYS A 17 -13.60 7.76 5.85
C LYS A 17 -13.86 6.67 4.79
N LYS A 18 -13.33 5.47 5.01
CA LYS A 18 -13.59 4.28 4.18
C LYS A 18 -13.30 4.47 2.68
N THR A 19 -12.35 5.35 2.36
CA THR A 19 -12.10 5.78 0.99
C THR A 19 -10.62 6.05 0.76
N ALA A 20 -10.07 5.49 -0.31
CA ALA A 20 -8.73 5.80 -0.80
C ALA A 20 -8.80 6.38 -2.22
N THR A 21 -7.83 7.23 -2.57
CA THR A 21 -7.66 7.70 -3.96
C THR A 21 -6.55 6.90 -4.61
N VAL A 22 -6.90 6.16 -5.66
CA VAL A 22 -5.97 5.35 -6.45
C VAL A 22 -5.74 6.02 -7.80
N THR A 23 -4.47 6.21 -8.16
CA THR A 23 -4.07 6.70 -9.47
C THR A 23 -3.75 5.50 -10.36
N VAL A 24 -4.49 5.37 -11.46
CA VAL A 24 -4.27 4.35 -12.49
C VAL A 24 -3.63 5.04 -13.69
N SER A 25 -2.44 4.59 -14.08
CA SER A 25 -1.82 5.00 -15.33
C SER A 25 -2.13 4.01 -16.45
N ARG A 26 -2.29 4.54 -17.66
CA ARG A 26 -2.41 3.74 -18.87
C ARG A 26 -1.68 4.42 -20.02
N TRP A 27 -1.14 3.61 -20.90
CA TRP A 27 -0.57 4.08 -22.16
C TRP A 27 -1.69 4.29 -23.17
N VAL A 28 -1.72 5.47 -23.78
CA VAL A 28 -2.65 5.82 -24.86
C VAL A 28 -1.83 6.38 -26.02
N VAL A 29 -2.15 5.94 -27.23
CA VAL A 29 -1.56 6.50 -28.45
C VAL A 29 -2.32 7.77 -28.83
N HIS A 30 -1.60 8.87 -29.07
CA HIS A 30 -2.23 10.08 -29.57
C HIS A 30 -2.72 9.88 -31.01
N ASN A 31 -4.01 10.19 -31.27
CA ASN A 31 -4.66 9.85 -32.54
C ASN A 31 -3.98 10.45 -33.77
N LEU A 32 -3.52 11.70 -33.70
CA LEU A 32 -2.91 12.38 -34.84
C LEU A 32 -1.42 12.07 -35.00
N THR A 33 -0.68 11.98 -33.92
CA THR A 33 0.80 11.95 -33.97
C THR A 33 1.38 10.55 -33.73
N GLY A 34 0.58 9.57 -33.31
CA GLY A 34 1.05 8.22 -33.00
C GLY A 34 1.97 8.13 -31.78
N LYS A 35 2.30 9.25 -31.11
CA LYS A 35 3.14 9.24 -29.91
C LYS A 35 2.42 8.51 -28.78
N ARG A 36 3.14 7.60 -28.12
CA ARG A 36 2.65 6.88 -26.94
C ARG A 36 2.78 7.79 -25.72
N ILE A 37 1.67 8.14 -25.09
CA ILE A 37 1.60 9.07 -23.96
C ILE A 37 1.02 8.33 -22.75
N GLU A 38 1.58 8.57 -21.57
CA GLU A 38 1.01 8.10 -20.32
C GLU A 38 -0.13 9.03 -19.88
N ARG A 39 -1.31 8.45 -19.64
CA ARG A 39 -2.47 9.16 -19.09
C ARG A 39 -2.82 8.54 -17.75
N SER A 40 -2.89 9.38 -16.72
CA SER A 40 -3.30 8.97 -15.39
C SER A 40 -4.73 9.42 -15.11
N ARG A 41 -5.50 8.59 -14.40
CA ARG A 41 -6.82 8.94 -13.88
C ARG A 41 -6.92 8.52 -12.42
N LYS A 42 -7.51 9.39 -11.60
CA LYS A 42 -7.74 9.14 -10.18
C LYS A 42 -9.11 8.53 -9.97
N PHE A 43 -9.17 7.49 -9.16
CA PHE A 43 -10.39 6.79 -8.79
C PHE A 43 -10.58 6.84 -7.28
N LEU A 44 -11.82 7.07 -6.85
CA LEU A 44 -12.20 6.92 -5.46
C LEU A 44 -12.62 5.46 -5.24
N VAL A 45 -11.85 4.79 -4.38
CA VAL A 45 -12.00 3.37 -4.08
C VAL A 45 -12.63 3.23 -2.71
N HIS A 46 -13.60 2.33 -2.60
CA HIS A 46 -14.20 1.94 -1.33
C HIS A 46 -13.35 0.87 -0.66
N ASP A 47 -13.01 1.15 0.60
CA ASP A 47 -12.30 0.25 1.50
C ASP A 47 -12.97 0.36 2.87
N GLU A 48 -13.65 -0.70 3.31
CA GLU A 48 -14.43 -0.67 4.55
C GLU A 48 -13.57 -0.72 5.79
N LEU A 49 -12.42 -1.39 5.68
CA LEU A 49 -11.54 -1.72 6.78
C LEU A 49 -10.34 -0.75 6.85
N ASN A 50 -10.25 0.21 5.94
CA ASN A 50 -9.14 1.16 5.81
C ASN A 50 -7.77 0.46 5.85
N GLN A 51 -7.65 -0.66 5.13
CA GLN A 51 -6.42 -1.43 5.05
C GLN A 51 -5.36 -0.76 4.17
N LEU A 52 -5.80 0.09 3.23
CA LEU A 52 -4.92 0.74 2.28
C LEU A 52 -4.03 1.79 2.94
N ARG A 53 -2.74 1.75 2.62
CA ARG A 53 -1.73 2.72 3.02
C ARG A 53 -1.25 3.52 1.81
N GLN A 54 -0.49 4.57 2.07
CA GLN A 54 0.07 5.39 1.00
C GLN A 54 1.13 4.60 0.24
N GLU A 55 1.19 4.78 -1.09
CA GLU A 55 2.14 4.10 -1.99
C GLU A 55 1.94 2.58 -2.15
N ASP A 56 0.80 2.03 -1.71
CA ASP A 56 0.46 0.64 -1.97
C ASP A 56 0.14 0.42 -3.47
N LEU A 57 0.62 -0.70 -4.02
CA LEU A 57 0.20 -1.19 -5.33
C LEU A 57 -1.03 -2.07 -5.17
N VAL A 58 -2.11 -1.71 -5.84
CA VAL A 58 -3.43 -2.33 -5.64
C VAL A 58 -4.10 -2.66 -6.96
N THR A 59 -4.92 -3.71 -6.92
CA THR A 59 -5.91 -4.04 -7.94
C THR A 59 -7.29 -3.61 -7.46
N ILE A 60 -7.95 -2.78 -8.26
CA ILE A 60 -9.29 -2.24 -8.00
C ILE A 60 -10.27 -2.85 -8.99
N ARG A 61 -11.50 -3.14 -8.54
CA ARG A 61 -12.55 -3.74 -9.34
C ARG A 61 -13.76 -2.80 -9.43
N ASN A 62 -14.45 -2.80 -10.57
CA ASN A 62 -15.74 -2.12 -10.69
C ASN A 62 -16.77 -2.71 -9.71
N CYS A 63 -17.58 -1.85 -9.10
CA CYS A 63 -18.64 -2.27 -8.19
C CYS A 63 -19.92 -1.46 -8.45
N ARG A 64 -21.01 -1.81 -7.74
CA ARG A 64 -22.20 -0.95 -7.71
C ARG A 64 -21.82 0.47 -7.24
N PRO A 65 -22.57 1.50 -7.65
CA PRO A 65 -22.48 2.83 -7.05
C PRO A 65 -22.50 2.77 -5.52
N ILE A 66 -21.45 3.29 -4.87
CA ILE A 66 -21.38 3.44 -3.41
C ILE A 66 -21.60 4.90 -3.03
N SER A 67 -21.11 5.82 -3.86
CA SER A 67 -21.40 7.25 -3.77
C SER A 67 -21.51 7.85 -5.17
N ALA A 68 -21.65 9.18 -5.26
CA ALA A 68 -21.67 9.91 -6.52
C ALA A 68 -20.45 9.56 -7.41
N MET A 69 -19.26 9.44 -6.81
CA MET A 69 -18.00 9.23 -7.54
C MET A 69 -17.31 7.89 -7.22
N LYS A 70 -17.67 7.20 -6.12
CA LYS A 70 -17.10 5.90 -5.74
C LYS A 70 -17.84 4.78 -6.45
N ARG A 71 -17.19 4.20 -7.47
CA ARG A 71 -17.68 3.02 -8.23
C ARG A 71 -16.66 1.87 -8.32
N PHE A 72 -15.62 1.94 -7.49
CA PHE A 72 -14.56 0.92 -7.43
C PHE A 72 -14.38 0.44 -5.99
N THR A 73 -14.09 -0.86 -5.84
CA THR A 73 -13.78 -1.51 -4.56
C THR A 73 -12.40 -2.16 -4.64
N LEU A 74 -11.72 -2.27 -3.50
CA LEU A 74 -10.46 -2.99 -3.38
C LEU A 74 -10.65 -4.50 -3.65
N GLU A 75 -9.87 -5.05 -4.56
CA GLU A 75 -9.87 -6.50 -4.84
C GLU A 75 -8.64 -7.19 -4.27
N ARG A 76 -7.45 -6.61 -4.48
CA ARG A 76 -6.18 -7.20 -4.02
C ARG A 76 -5.15 -6.11 -3.74
N ILE A 77 -4.37 -6.29 -2.68
CA ILE A 77 -3.14 -5.53 -2.45
C ILE A 77 -1.98 -6.37 -3.01
N LEU A 78 -1.22 -5.80 -3.95
CA LEU A 78 -0.10 -6.46 -4.62
C LEU A 78 1.21 -6.22 -3.87
N LYS A 79 1.44 -4.98 -3.40
CA LYS A 79 2.65 -4.60 -2.66
C LYS A 79 2.32 -3.53 -1.64
N SER A 80 2.79 -3.71 -0.42
CA SER A 80 2.61 -2.77 0.69
C SER A 80 3.97 -2.38 1.30
N PRO A 81 4.65 -1.37 0.72
CA PRO A 81 6.02 -1.01 1.14
C PRO A 81 6.10 -0.54 2.59
N GLU A 82 5.04 0.09 3.13
CA GLU A 82 5.04 0.49 4.55
C GLU A 82 4.97 -0.70 5.50
N ALA A 83 4.19 -1.74 5.15
CA ALA A 83 4.08 -2.95 5.96
C ALA A 83 5.43 -3.70 6.01
N GLU A 84 6.13 -3.79 4.88
CA GLU A 84 7.48 -4.34 4.79
C GLU A 84 8.46 -3.56 5.68
N ARG A 85 8.40 -2.22 5.67
CA ARG A 85 9.25 -1.35 6.50
C ARG A 85 8.97 -1.51 7.99
N GLU A 86 7.71 -1.69 8.38
CA GLU A 86 7.34 -1.93 9.78
C GLU A 86 7.83 -3.30 10.26
N ALA A 87 7.66 -4.35 9.45
CA ALA A 87 8.21 -5.67 9.75
C ALA A 87 9.74 -5.63 9.92
N ALA A 88 10.45 -4.94 9.02
CA ALA A 88 11.91 -4.77 9.12
C ALA A 88 12.33 -3.98 10.37
N ARG A 89 11.57 -2.95 10.78
CA ARG A 89 11.83 -2.21 12.02
C ARG A 89 11.59 -3.07 13.27
N ALA A 90 10.55 -3.89 13.26
CA ALA A 90 10.25 -4.81 14.36
C ALA A 90 11.36 -5.86 14.56
N LEU A 91 11.90 -6.41 13.47
CA LEU A 91 13.04 -7.34 13.53
C LEU A 91 14.28 -6.69 14.15
N ARG A 92 14.63 -5.46 13.72
CA ARG A 92 15.75 -4.69 14.29
C ARG A 92 15.57 -4.40 15.78
N ALA A 93 14.35 -4.09 16.23
CA ALA A 93 14.06 -3.91 17.65
C ALA A 93 14.17 -5.23 18.47
N GLY A 94 13.87 -6.37 17.84
CA GLY A 94 14.11 -7.70 18.41
C GLY A 94 15.60 -8.01 18.55
N GLU A 95 16.41 -7.62 17.56
CA GLU A 95 17.87 -7.77 17.59
C GLU A 95 18.52 -6.91 18.68
N THR A 96 18.08 -5.66 18.84
CA THR A 96 18.61 -4.78 19.90
C THR A 96 18.23 -5.30 21.29
N SER A 97 17.00 -5.78 21.51
CA SER A 97 16.61 -6.36 22.81
C SER A 97 17.34 -7.66 23.14
N LYS A 98 17.57 -8.54 22.15
CA LYS A 98 18.46 -9.72 22.32
C LYS A 98 19.89 -9.31 22.62
N ALA A 99 20.45 -8.35 21.90
CA ALA A 99 21.81 -7.86 22.10
C ALA A 99 22.01 -7.27 23.51
N THR A 100 21.07 -6.46 24.00
CA THR A 100 21.10 -5.94 25.38
C THR A 100 21.05 -7.07 26.40
N SER A 101 20.19 -8.09 26.18
CA SER A 101 20.08 -9.23 27.08
C SER A 101 21.35 -10.09 27.14
N SER A 102 22.07 -10.25 26.03
CA SER A 102 23.36 -10.95 25.99
C SER A 102 24.46 -10.16 26.70
N ILE A 103 24.52 -8.83 26.51
CA ILE A 103 25.51 -7.96 27.17
C ILE A 103 25.31 -7.98 28.70
N ILE A 104 24.07 -7.92 29.18
CA ILE A 104 23.78 -7.99 30.62
C ILE A 104 24.22 -9.35 31.20
N ARG A 105 24.01 -10.44 30.48
CA ARG A 105 24.35 -11.80 30.91
C ARG A 105 25.87 -11.97 31.01
N GLU A 106 26.60 -11.55 29.98
CA GLU A 106 28.06 -11.57 29.89
C GLU A 106 28.71 -10.66 30.95
N ALA A 107 28.12 -9.48 31.21
CA ALA A 107 28.57 -8.58 32.28
C ALA A 107 28.29 -9.11 33.71
N SER A 108 27.30 -9.98 33.88
CA SER A 108 27.01 -10.61 35.17
C SER A 108 27.99 -11.73 35.50
N GLU A 109 28.47 -12.45 34.49
CA GLU A 109 29.42 -13.56 34.62
C GLU A 109 30.82 -13.06 34.99
N LEU A 110 31.26 -11.91 34.46
CA LEU A 110 32.55 -11.27 34.78
C LEU A 110 32.65 -10.65 36.19
N LYS A 111 31.52 -10.44 36.87
CA LYS A 111 31.49 -9.83 38.22
C LYS A 111 31.58 -10.86 39.36
N GLN A 112 31.49 -12.16 39.04
CA GLN A 112 31.55 -13.27 39.99
C GLN A 112 32.93 -13.94 40.07
N SER A 113 33.87 -13.55 39.22
CA SER A 113 35.30 -13.94 39.23
C SER A 113 36.15 -12.90 39.95
#